data_AF-A0A2D8VEM5-F1
#
_entry.id   AF-A0A2D8VEM5-F1
#
_cell.length_a   1.000
_cell.length_b   1.000
_cell.length_c   1.000
_cell.angle_alpha   90.00
_cell.angle_beta   90.00
_cell.angle_gamma   90.00
#
_symmetry.space_group_name_H-M   'P 1'
#
loop_
_entity.id
_entity.type
_entity.pdbx_description
1 polymer ?
#
loop_
_entity_poly.entity_id
_entity_poly.type
_entity_poly.pdbx_seq_one_letter_code
_entity_poly.pdbx_strand_id
1 'polypeptide(L)'
;SIYRNFINGAGPRAIGVGYHEGVNLAFDANNMRLAMIWQGDFIDGARHWNGRGQGYQPPAGDSVVNLPEGVAIAPLESADADWPQAEYRTKDFRFRGYFLDKLQRPTFKYERGEVAIEDTPMPVPGASEDEVGKIKRVIELKAKDAPKNLYFRLAQGSFEKKGQSFEGAEVAISVKGGEPVAQGGELRVPIVFKGGSARIEVTYSWPE
;
A
#
# COMPACT_ATOMS: atom_id res chain seq x y z
N SER A 1 -14.67 8.45 1.18
CA SER A 1 -15.18 8.20 -0.19
C SER A 1 -14.51 7.01 -0.84
N ILE A 2 -15.21 6.27 -1.72
CA ILE A 2 -14.66 5.14 -2.49
C ILE A 2 -14.88 5.38 -3.98
N TYR A 3 -13.84 5.19 -4.79
CA TYR A 3 -13.89 5.34 -6.24
C TYR A 3 -13.28 4.11 -6.93
N ARG A 4 -14.06 3.43 -7.78
CA ARG A 4 -13.64 2.19 -8.45
C ARG A 4 -13.62 2.38 -9.95
N ASN A 5 -12.47 2.75 -10.50
CA ASN A 5 -12.31 2.90 -11.95
C ASN A 5 -10.85 2.93 -12.38
N PHE A 6 -10.59 3.39 -13.61
CA PHE A 6 -9.25 3.66 -14.12
C PHE A 6 -8.61 4.84 -13.37
N ILE A 7 -7.55 4.57 -12.61
CA ILE A 7 -6.75 5.59 -11.92
C ILE A 7 -5.34 5.58 -12.50
N ASN A 8 -4.83 6.74 -12.90
CA ASN A 8 -3.48 6.85 -13.46
C ASN A 8 -2.45 6.34 -12.44
N GLY A 9 -1.49 5.51 -12.85
CA GLY A 9 -0.51 4.86 -11.96
C GLY A 9 -1.03 3.68 -11.11
N ALA A 10 -2.35 3.48 -10.96
CA ALA A 10 -2.93 2.34 -10.22
C ALA A 10 -3.70 1.35 -11.11
N GLY A 11 -3.93 1.68 -12.38
CA GLY A 11 -4.46 0.77 -13.38
C GLY A 11 -6.00 0.70 -13.47
N PRO A 12 -6.52 -0.20 -14.32
CA PRO A 12 -7.95 -0.25 -14.67
C PRO A 12 -8.83 -0.98 -13.64
N ARG A 13 -8.22 -1.56 -12.61
CA ARG A 13 -8.88 -2.20 -11.47
C ARG A 13 -8.53 -1.50 -10.15
N ALA A 14 -8.26 -0.20 -10.23
CA ALA A 14 -7.89 0.57 -9.07
C ALA A 14 -9.10 0.85 -8.17
N ILE A 15 -8.82 0.92 -6.88
CA ILE A 15 -9.77 1.29 -5.84
C ILE A 15 -9.17 2.50 -5.12
N GLY A 16 -9.67 3.68 -5.44
CA GLY A 16 -9.38 4.91 -4.73
C GLY A 16 -10.15 4.97 -3.42
N VAL A 17 -9.48 5.41 -2.36
CA VAL A 17 -10.06 5.65 -1.04
C VAL A 17 -9.67 7.06 -0.61
N GLY A 18 -10.67 7.89 -0.39
CA GLY A 18 -10.46 9.24 0.14
C GLY A 18 -10.93 9.34 1.58
N TYR A 19 -10.10 9.88 2.44
CA TYR A 19 -10.37 10.04 3.88
C TYR A 19 -10.69 11.50 4.21
N HIS A 20 -11.41 11.72 5.32
CA HIS A 20 -11.79 13.07 5.74
C HIS A 20 -10.59 13.86 6.30
N GLU A 21 -9.55 13.15 6.72
CA GLU A 21 -8.29 13.65 7.26
C GLU A 21 -7.34 14.20 6.16
N GLY A 22 -7.87 14.52 4.97
CA GLY A 22 -7.10 15.16 3.90
C GLY A 22 -6.03 14.28 3.25
N VAL A 23 -6.10 12.96 3.46
CA VAL A 23 -5.22 11.99 2.82
C VAL A 23 -6.01 10.97 2.02
N ASN A 24 -5.38 10.45 0.98
CA ASN A 24 -6.01 9.58 0.02
C ASN A 24 -5.05 8.48 -0.43
N LEU A 25 -5.61 7.40 -0.97
CA LEU A 25 -4.83 6.34 -1.59
C LEU A 25 -5.52 5.72 -2.80
N ALA A 26 -4.72 5.01 -3.61
CA ALA A 26 -5.22 4.10 -4.62
C ALA A 26 -4.61 2.71 -4.44
N PHE A 27 -5.46 1.71 -4.37
CA PHE A 27 -5.08 0.30 -4.32
C PHE A 27 -5.21 -0.34 -5.72
N ASP A 28 -4.15 -0.98 -6.19
CA ASP A 28 -4.12 -1.70 -7.47
C ASP A 28 -4.53 -3.17 -7.25
N ALA A 29 -5.77 -3.50 -7.63
CA ALA A 29 -6.31 -4.86 -7.53
C ALA A 29 -5.91 -5.77 -8.71
N ASN A 30 -5.01 -5.36 -9.62
CA ASN A 30 -4.30 -6.31 -10.47
C ASN A 30 -3.11 -6.94 -9.74
N ASN A 31 -2.45 -6.21 -8.82
CA ASN A 31 -1.20 -6.66 -8.18
C ASN A 31 -1.25 -6.75 -6.65
N MET A 32 -2.39 -6.45 -6.02
CA MET A 32 -2.58 -6.42 -4.57
C MET A 32 -1.56 -5.51 -3.86
N ARG A 33 -1.42 -4.29 -4.37
CA ARG A 33 -0.47 -3.29 -3.85
C ARG A 33 -1.17 -1.97 -3.57
N LEU A 34 -0.62 -1.22 -2.61
CA LEU A 34 -0.86 0.21 -2.53
C LEU A 34 -0.08 0.86 -3.67
N ALA A 35 -0.76 1.48 -4.62
CA ALA A 35 -0.13 2.05 -5.80
C ALA A 35 0.39 3.46 -5.54
N MET A 36 -0.35 4.26 -4.77
CA MET A 36 0.02 5.62 -4.42
C MET A 36 -0.77 6.12 -3.23
N ILE A 37 -0.25 7.19 -2.62
CA ILE A 37 -0.90 8.03 -1.62
C ILE A 37 -0.74 9.49 -2.01
N TRP A 38 -1.68 10.35 -1.61
CA TRP A 38 -1.62 11.79 -1.88
C TRP A 38 -2.42 12.59 -0.85
N GLN A 39 -2.22 13.91 -0.85
CA GLN A 39 -2.83 14.86 0.09
C GLN A 39 -3.92 15.70 -0.61
N GLY A 40 -4.82 16.27 0.19
CA GLY A 40 -5.84 17.21 -0.29
C GLY A 40 -6.97 16.53 -1.05
N ASP A 41 -7.31 17.08 -2.21
CA ASP A 41 -8.47 16.65 -2.99
C ASP A 41 -8.35 15.18 -3.45
N PHE A 42 -9.45 14.44 -3.33
CA PHE A 42 -9.46 13.01 -3.62
C PHE A 42 -9.35 12.73 -5.12
N ILE A 43 -10.47 12.63 -5.83
CA ILE A 43 -10.55 12.38 -7.27
C ILE A 43 -11.75 13.14 -7.81
N ASP A 44 -11.57 13.84 -8.93
CA ASP A 44 -12.68 14.33 -9.75
C ASP A 44 -13.22 13.18 -10.63
N GLY A 45 -14.36 12.62 -10.21
CA GLY A 45 -15.02 11.52 -10.89
C GLY A 45 -15.82 11.93 -12.14
N ALA A 46 -15.87 13.21 -12.51
CA ALA A 46 -16.78 13.72 -13.55
C ALA A 46 -16.61 13.01 -14.91
N ARG A 47 -15.38 12.62 -15.26
CA ARG A 47 -15.08 11.87 -16.50
C ARG A 47 -15.77 10.50 -16.59
N HIS A 48 -16.19 9.95 -15.47
CA HIS A 48 -16.73 8.59 -15.38
C HIS A 48 -18.18 8.54 -14.87
N TRP A 49 -18.91 9.66 -14.91
CA TRP A 49 -20.33 9.66 -14.56
C TRP A 49 -21.21 9.00 -15.62
N ASN A 50 -20.87 9.14 -16.91
CA ASN A 50 -21.61 8.53 -18.03
C ASN A 50 -21.01 7.17 -18.44
N GLY A 51 -20.88 6.24 -17.49
CA GLY A 51 -20.33 4.90 -17.70
C GLY A 51 -18.84 4.80 -17.38
N ARG A 52 -18.17 3.75 -17.89
CA ARG A 52 -16.76 3.51 -17.57
C ARG A 52 -15.77 4.52 -18.20
N GLY A 53 -16.25 5.47 -19.00
CA GLY A 53 -15.45 6.50 -19.70
C GLY A 53 -14.30 5.93 -20.53
N GLN A 54 -13.55 6.79 -21.20
CA GLN A 54 -12.22 6.45 -21.72
C GLN A 54 -11.16 7.23 -20.94
N GLY A 55 -10.02 6.59 -20.68
CA GLY A 55 -8.87 7.22 -20.05
C GLY A 55 -8.72 6.90 -18.56
N TYR A 56 -7.67 7.47 -17.98
CA TYR A 56 -7.30 7.31 -16.58
C TYR A 56 -7.50 8.63 -15.85
N GLN A 57 -8.04 8.57 -14.63
CA GLN A 57 -8.18 9.74 -13.78
C GLN A 57 -6.96 9.86 -12.85
N PRO A 58 -6.19 10.95 -12.88
CA PRO A 58 -5.13 11.18 -11.89
C PRO A 58 -5.71 11.60 -10.53
N PRO A 59 -4.91 11.58 -9.45
CA PRO A 59 -5.22 12.30 -8.22
C PRO A 59 -5.64 13.74 -8.50
N ALA A 60 -6.61 14.26 -7.74
CA ALA A 60 -7.03 15.66 -7.85
C ALA A 60 -6.21 16.59 -6.94
N GLY A 61 -5.66 16.06 -5.85
CA GLY A 61 -4.80 16.78 -4.92
C GLY A 61 -3.32 16.66 -5.23
N ASP A 62 -2.52 16.94 -4.20
CA ASP A 62 -1.10 17.25 -4.32
C ASP A 62 -0.21 16.22 -3.60
N SER A 63 1.11 16.44 -3.64
CA SER A 63 2.09 15.62 -2.92
C SER A 63 1.94 14.12 -3.20
N VAL A 64 1.74 13.77 -4.47
CA VAL A 64 1.51 12.38 -4.88
C VAL A 64 2.79 11.57 -4.68
N VAL A 65 2.74 10.57 -3.81
CA VAL A 65 3.80 9.58 -3.63
C VAL A 65 3.41 8.32 -4.39
N ASN A 66 4.19 7.97 -5.41
CA ASN A 66 4.04 6.71 -6.14
C ASN A 66 4.80 5.59 -5.42
N LEU A 67 4.11 4.48 -5.17
CA LEU A 67 4.71 3.28 -4.57
C LEU A 67 5.07 2.26 -5.65
N PRO A 68 5.99 1.32 -5.35
CA PRO A 68 6.61 0.48 -6.36
C PRO A 68 5.61 -0.38 -7.12
N GLU A 69 5.81 -0.53 -8.43
CA GLU A 69 5.01 -1.41 -9.27
C GLU A 69 5.27 -2.90 -8.96
N GLY A 70 4.36 -3.75 -9.44
CA GLY A 70 4.41 -5.19 -9.22
C GLY A 70 3.89 -5.62 -7.85
N VAL A 71 4.18 -6.87 -7.48
CA VAL A 71 3.69 -7.43 -6.21
C VAL A 71 4.34 -6.75 -5.01
N ALA A 72 3.54 -6.46 -3.98
CA ALA A 72 4.04 -5.88 -2.74
C ALA A 72 4.64 -6.94 -1.79
N ILE A 73 4.15 -8.19 -1.86
CA ILE A 73 4.64 -9.30 -1.02
C ILE A 73 5.14 -10.43 -1.92
N ALA A 74 6.37 -10.86 -1.70
CA ALA A 74 7.02 -11.90 -2.48
C ALA A 74 7.94 -12.78 -1.62
N PRO A 75 8.09 -14.08 -1.97
CA PRO A 75 9.18 -14.89 -1.45
C PRO A 75 10.49 -14.41 -2.07
N LEU A 76 11.54 -14.29 -1.27
CA LEU A 76 12.90 -14.04 -1.74
C LEU A 76 13.82 -15.20 -1.34
N GLU A 77 14.85 -15.47 -2.14
CA GLU A 77 15.85 -16.50 -1.81
C GLU A 77 16.75 -16.05 -0.65
N SER A 78 17.02 -14.76 -0.56
CA SER A 78 17.82 -14.12 0.47
C SER A 78 17.35 -12.67 0.72
N ALA A 79 17.85 -12.07 1.80
CA ALA A 79 17.50 -10.69 2.16
C ALA A 79 18.08 -9.64 1.20
N ASP A 80 19.02 -10.02 0.34
CA ASP A 80 19.70 -9.18 -0.66
C ASP A 80 19.29 -9.48 -2.11
N ALA A 81 18.48 -10.52 -2.36
CA ALA A 81 17.97 -10.85 -3.69
C ALA A 81 17.19 -9.70 -4.34
N ASP A 82 17.21 -9.65 -5.66
CA ASP A 82 16.41 -8.71 -6.45
C ASP A 82 14.91 -8.95 -6.25
N TRP A 83 14.13 -7.88 -6.28
CA TRP A 83 12.67 -8.00 -6.24
C TRP A 83 12.12 -8.56 -7.55
N PRO A 84 11.06 -9.39 -7.52
CA PRO A 84 10.42 -9.87 -8.73
C PRO A 84 10.02 -8.71 -9.66
N GLN A 85 10.27 -8.88 -10.95
CA GLN A 85 9.92 -7.90 -11.97
C GLN A 85 8.43 -7.61 -11.97
N ALA A 86 8.07 -6.35 -12.22
CA ALA A 86 6.67 -5.93 -12.25
C ALA A 86 5.96 -6.54 -13.47
N GLU A 87 4.81 -7.15 -13.22
CA GLU A 87 3.90 -7.61 -14.26
C GLU A 87 2.67 -6.69 -14.32
N TYR A 88 2.03 -6.63 -15.49
CA TYR A 88 0.76 -5.90 -15.63
C TYR A 88 -0.33 -6.41 -14.68
N ARG A 89 -0.38 -7.72 -14.47
CA ARG A 89 -1.30 -8.39 -13.54
C ARG A 89 -0.67 -9.69 -13.05
N THR A 90 -0.38 -9.75 -11.76
CA THR A 90 0.13 -10.95 -11.12
C THR A 90 -0.85 -12.12 -11.19
N LYS A 91 -0.31 -13.33 -11.30
CA LYS A 91 -1.04 -14.60 -11.12
C LYS A 91 -0.88 -15.17 -9.71
N ASP A 92 0.01 -14.60 -8.91
CA ASP A 92 0.34 -15.13 -7.60
C ASP A 92 -0.73 -14.85 -6.54
N PHE A 93 -1.53 -13.81 -6.78
CA PHE A 93 -2.54 -13.35 -5.85
C PHE A 93 -3.95 -13.61 -6.35
N ARG A 94 -4.82 -14.02 -5.42
CA ARG A 94 -6.26 -14.15 -5.63
C ARG A 94 -6.99 -13.09 -4.80
N PHE A 95 -7.52 -12.05 -5.46
CA PHE A 95 -8.32 -11.04 -4.78
C PHE A 95 -9.63 -11.64 -4.26
N ARG A 96 -9.94 -11.37 -3.00
CA ARG A 96 -11.19 -11.78 -2.33
C ARG A 96 -12.19 -10.64 -2.17
N GLY A 97 -11.86 -9.46 -2.70
CA GLY A 97 -12.64 -8.25 -2.50
C GLY A 97 -12.21 -7.49 -1.25
N TYR A 98 -13.11 -6.66 -0.73
CA TYR A 98 -12.89 -5.89 0.48
C TYR A 98 -14.22 -5.70 1.20
N PHE A 99 -14.17 -5.46 2.51
CA PHE A 99 -15.32 -4.99 3.28
C PHE A 99 -15.04 -3.60 3.81
N LEU A 100 -16.10 -2.86 4.11
CA LEU A 100 -16.04 -1.51 4.64
C LEU A 100 -16.44 -1.54 6.11
N ASP A 101 -15.71 -0.81 6.94
CA ASP A 101 -16.11 -0.59 8.33
C ASP A 101 -17.22 0.47 8.45
N LYS A 102 -17.60 0.80 9.69
CA LYS A 102 -18.64 1.80 9.98
C LYS A 102 -18.29 3.21 9.47
N LEU A 103 -17.00 3.50 9.28
CA LEU A 103 -16.49 4.76 8.75
C LEU A 103 -16.20 4.68 7.25
N GLN A 104 -16.67 3.62 6.57
CA GLN A 104 -16.45 3.37 5.14
C GLN A 104 -14.96 3.23 4.77
N ARG A 105 -14.12 2.76 5.70
CA ARG A 105 -12.71 2.44 5.46
C ARG A 105 -12.59 0.97 5.03
N PRO A 106 -11.83 0.66 3.97
CA PRO A 106 -11.73 -0.71 3.48
C PRO A 106 -10.72 -1.55 4.25
N THR A 107 -11.03 -2.84 4.35
CA THR A 107 -10.05 -3.90 4.55
C THR A 107 -10.02 -4.76 3.29
N PHE A 108 -8.91 -4.69 2.55
CA PHE A 108 -8.70 -5.49 1.35
C PHE A 108 -8.31 -6.92 1.72
N LYS A 109 -8.95 -7.90 1.08
CA LYS A 109 -8.70 -9.32 1.33
C LYS A 109 -8.12 -9.95 0.07
N TYR A 110 -7.01 -10.65 0.21
CA TYR A 110 -6.40 -11.40 -0.87
C TYR A 110 -5.59 -12.57 -0.33
N GLU A 111 -5.22 -13.49 -1.20
CA GLU A 111 -4.46 -14.67 -0.84
C GLU A 111 -3.28 -14.84 -1.78
N ARG A 112 -2.14 -15.26 -1.23
CA ARG A 112 -0.98 -15.79 -1.98
C ARG A 112 -0.82 -17.26 -1.64
N GLY A 113 -1.22 -18.14 -2.56
CA GLY A 113 -1.32 -19.57 -2.24
C GLY A 113 -2.22 -19.80 -1.02
N GLU A 114 -1.67 -20.38 0.04
CA GLU A 114 -2.38 -20.65 1.30
C GLU A 114 -2.25 -19.53 2.36
N VAL A 115 -1.53 -18.45 2.04
CA VAL A 115 -1.39 -17.29 2.93
C VAL A 115 -2.56 -16.35 2.69
N ALA A 116 -3.48 -16.28 3.67
CA ALA A 116 -4.54 -15.29 3.69
C ALA A 116 -4.00 -13.94 4.19
N ILE A 117 -4.36 -12.86 3.51
CA ILE A 117 -3.86 -11.51 3.78
C ILE A 117 -5.03 -10.54 3.88
N GLU A 118 -5.04 -9.75 4.95
CA GLU A 118 -5.92 -8.61 5.14
C GLU A 118 -5.08 -7.33 5.24
N ASP A 119 -5.42 -6.33 4.43
CA ASP A 119 -4.73 -5.04 4.35
C ASP A 119 -5.71 -3.93 4.66
N THR A 120 -5.53 -3.30 5.82
CA THR A 120 -6.42 -2.27 6.34
C THR A 120 -5.69 -0.93 6.40
N PRO A 121 -5.83 -0.07 5.37
CA PRO A 121 -5.39 1.31 5.45
C PRO A 121 -6.34 2.18 6.27
N MET A 122 -5.76 3.02 7.12
CA MET A 122 -6.44 3.96 7.97
C MET A 122 -5.72 5.31 7.92
N PRO A 123 -6.47 6.42 7.87
CA PRO A 123 -5.90 7.74 8.07
C PRO A 123 -5.47 7.89 9.53
N VAL A 124 -4.41 8.65 9.76
CA VAL A 124 -4.03 9.16 11.07
C VAL A 124 -4.04 10.68 10.93
N PRO A 125 -4.88 11.41 11.70
CA PRO A 125 -4.92 12.86 11.61
C PRO A 125 -3.57 13.47 12.03
N GLY A 126 -3.23 14.63 11.46
CA GLY A 126 -2.13 15.45 11.97
C GLY A 126 -2.43 15.95 13.39
N ALA A 127 -1.39 16.39 14.10
CA ALA A 127 -1.53 16.92 15.47
C ALA A 127 -2.18 18.31 15.51
N SER A 128 -2.27 19.01 14.37
CA SER A 128 -2.96 20.29 14.19
C SER A 128 -3.68 20.35 12.85
N GLU A 129 -4.49 21.38 12.62
CA GLU A 129 -5.14 21.64 11.33
C GLU A 129 -4.11 21.89 10.19
N ASP A 130 -2.90 22.33 10.55
CA ASP A 130 -1.81 22.60 9.60
C ASP A 130 -0.90 21.37 9.36
N GLU A 131 -0.94 20.35 10.23
CA GLU A 131 -0.14 19.13 10.02
C GLU A 131 -0.91 18.15 9.14
N VAL A 132 -0.28 17.70 8.06
CA VAL A 132 -0.94 16.77 7.15
C VAL A 132 -1.08 15.39 7.78
N GLY A 133 -2.24 14.76 7.54
CA GLY A 133 -2.50 13.40 7.95
C GLY A 133 -1.48 12.40 7.38
N LYS A 134 -1.46 11.21 7.98
CA LYS A 134 -0.59 10.09 7.62
C LYS A 134 -1.46 8.91 7.21
N ILE A 135 -0.91 7.94 6.51
CA ILE A 135 -1.61 6.69 6.19
C ILE A 135 -0.94 5.54 6.94
N LYS A 136 -1.70 4.95 7.87
CA LYS A 136 -1.31 3.73 8.57
C LYS A 136 -1.97 2.52 7.91
N ARG A 137 -1.18 1.56 7.47
CA ARG A 137 -1.63 0.24 6.99
C ARG A 137 -1.36 -0.81 8.04
N VAL A 138 -2.34 -1.65 8.30
CA VAL A 138 -2.18 -2.88 9.09
C VAL A 138 -2.33 -4.06 8.14
N ILE A 139 -1.25 -4.82 7.98
CA ILE A 139 -1.20 -6.03 7.17
C ILE A 139 -1.22 -7.23 8.11
N GLU A 140 -2.26 -8.03 8.03
CA GLU A 140 -2.42 -9.25 8.82
C GLU A 140 -2.35 -10.45 7.89
N LEU A 141 -1.47 -11.40 8.20
CA LEU A 141 -1.27 -12.62 7.42
C LEU A 141 -1.58 -13.83 8.28
N LYS A 142 -2.25 -14.83 7.69
CA LYS A 142 -2.53 -16.12 8.33
C LYS A 142 -2.20 -17.26 7.38
N ALA A 143 -1.49 -18.26 7.88
CA ALA A 143 -1.11 -19.46 7.15
C ALA A 143 -0.98 -20.64 8.12
N LYS A 144 -1.46 -21.82 7.72
CA LYS A 144 -1.22 -23.05 8.49
C LYS A 144 0.24 -23.45 8.40
N ASP A 145 0.75 -23.54 7.17
CA ASP A 145 2.16 -23.78 6.87
C ASP A 145 2.82 -22.46 6.48
N ALA A 146 3.31 -21.74 7.48
CA ALA A 146 3.85 -20.40 7.30
C ALA A 146 5.16 -20.41 6.50
N PRO A 147 5.25 -19.66 5.38
CA PRO A 147 6.49 -19.51 4.63
C PRO A 147 7.51 -18.72 5.46
N LYS A 148 8.78 -19.09 5.34
CA LYS A 148 9.88 -18.49 6.12
C LYS A 148 10.58 -17.34 5.39
N ASN A 149 10.31 -17.16 4.11
CA ASN A 149 11.06 -16.27 3.23
C ASN A 149 10.18 -15.22 2.54
N LEU A 150 9.01 -14.88 3.12
CA LEU A 150 8.21 -13.78 2.61
C LEU A 150 8.76 -12.42 3.06
N TYR A 151 8.78 -11.48 2.13
CA TYR A 151 9.13 -10.09 2.35
C TYR A 151 7.99 -9.20 1.87
N PHE A 152 7.88 -8.02 2.48
CA PHE A 152 6.98 -6.96 2.07
C PHE A 152 7.81 -5.76 1.59
N ARG A 153 7.66 -5.39 0.32
CA ARG A 153 8.25 -4.18 -0.26
C ARG A 153 7.38 -2.98 0.07
N LEU A 154 7.99 -2.02 0.76
CA LEU A 154 7.33 -0.84 1.31
C LEU A 154 7.43 0.35 0.38
N ALA A 155 8.61 0.56 -0.22
CA ALA A 155 8.91 1.62 -1.15
C ALA A 155 10.17 1.32 -1.98
N GLN A 156 10.44 2.15 -2.98
CA GLN A 156 11.62 2.11 -3.84
C GLN A 156 12.27 3.50 -3.84
N GLY A 157 13.60 3.54 -3.87
CA GLY A 157 14.41 4.74 -3.71
C GLY A 157 15.50 4.56 -2.66
N SER A 158 16.22 5.65 -2.39
CA SER A 158 17.20 5.71 -1.31
C SER A 158 16.50 6.09 0.00
N PHE A 159 16.77 5.34 1.07
CA PHE A 159 16.19 5.55 2.38
C PHE A 159 17.26 5.58 3.46
N GLU A 160 17.18 6.56 4.34
CA GLU A 160 18.06 6.69 5.51
C GLU A 160 17.28 6.45 6.80
N LYS A 161 17.82 5.61 7.69
CA LYS A 161 17.17 5.38 9.00
C LYS A 161 17.35 6.60 9.89
N LYS A 162 16.25 7.22 10.34
CA LYS A 162 16.23 8.30 11.34
C LYS A 162 15.33 7.92 12.50
N GLY A 163 15.94 7.58 13.64
CA GLY A 163 15.19 7.11 14.81
C GLY A 163 14.40 5.83 14.51
N GLN A 164 13.06 5.95 14.43
CA GLN A 164 12.12 4.85 14.17
C GLN A 164 11.56 4.87 12.74
N SER A 165 11.90 5.87 11.92
CA SER A 165 11.50 5.98 10.53
C SER A 165 12.67 5.76 9.57
N PHE A 166 12.32 5.52 8.32
CA PHE A 166 13.19 5.54 7.16
C PHE A 166 12.74 6.70 6.29
N GLU A 167 13.62 7.68 6.11
CA GLU A 167 13.37 8.90 5.33
C GLU A 167 13.82 8.71 3.89
N GLY A 168 12.89 8.85 2.95
CA GLY A 168 13.17 8.98 1.52
C GLY A 168 12.90 10.39 1.02
N ALA A 169 13.09 10.62 -0.27
CA ALA A 169 12.92 11.94 -0.88
C ALA A 169 11.46 12.46 -0.83
N GLU A 170 10.48 11.57 -1.05
CA GLU A 170 9.05 11.93 -1.13
C GLU A 170 8.22 11.34 0.01
N VAL A 171 8.77 10.37 0.75
CA VAL A 171 8.03 9.61 1.75
C VAL A 171 8.90 9.19 2.92
N ALA A 172 8.36 9.34 4.12
CA ALA A 172 8.89 8.83 5.37
C ALA A 172 8.08 7.59 5.78
N ILE A 173 8.76 6.52 6.20
CA ILE A 173 8.11 5.23 6.49
C ILE A 173 8.56 4.72 7.86
N SER A 174 7.60 4.42 8.74
CA SER A 174 7.86 3.69 9.99
C SER A 174 7.14 2.36 10.00
N VAL A 175 7.75 1.37 10.64
CA VAL A 175 7.27 -0.02 10.64
C VAL A 175 7.25 -0.60 12.04
N LYS A 176 6.20 -1.35 12.36
CA LYS A 176 6.11 -2.21 13.55
C LYS A 176 5.80 -3.64 13.12
N GLY A 177 6.35 -4.63 13.85
CA GLY A 177 6.11 -6.05 13.57
C GLY A 177 7.14 -6.70 12.62
N GLY A 178 8.22 -5.98 12.29
CA GLY A 178 9.38 -6.47 11.55
C GLY A 178 10.48 -5.41 11.49
N GLU A 179 11.69 -5.81 11.12
CA GLU A 179 12.85 -4.92 10.98
C GLU A 179 13.08 -4.57 9.50
N PRO A 180 12.82 -3.33 9.06
CA PRO A 180 13.01 -2.95 7.66
C PRO A 180 14.49 -2.89 7.28
N VAL A 181 14.77 -3.20 6.03
CA VAL A 181 16.09 -3.18 5.42
C VAL A 181 16.01 -2.35 4.14
N ALA A 182 16.91 -1.39 3.99
CA ALA A 182 17.15 -0.68 2.75
C ALA A 182 18.18 -1.47 1.93
N GLN A 183 17.78 -2.02 0.78
CA GLN A 183 18.58 -2.93 -0.02
C GLN A 183 18.24 -2.79 -1.49
N GLY A 184 19.25 -2.68 -2.36
CA GLY A 184 19.03 -2.63 -3.82
C GLY A 184 18.15 -1.47 -4.30
N GLY A 185 18.13 -0.35 -3.56
CA GLY A 185 17.22 0.78 -3.85
C GLY A 185 15.77 0.51 -3.44
N GLU A 186 15.54 -0.39 -2.49
CA GLU A 186 14.21 -0.72 -1.96
C GLU A 186 14.20 -0.64 -0.45
N LEU A 187 13.09 -0.21 0.13
CA LEU A 187 12.80 -0.44 1.53
C LEU A 187 11.86 -1.63 1.63
N ARG A 188 12.30 -2.69 2.34
CA ARG A 188 11.53 -3.93 2.50
C ARG A 188 11.65 -4.47 3.92
N VAL A 189 10.68 -5.27 4.34
CA VAL A 189 10.65 -5.87 5.68
C VAL A 189 10.36 -7.38 5.58
N PRO A 190 11.12 -8.26 6.25
CA PRO A 190 10.81 -9.67 6.31
C PRO A 190 9.52 -9.89 7.11
N ILE A 191 8.67 -10.80 6.64
CA ILE A 191 7.42 -11.18 7.31
C ILE A 191 7.69 -12.37 8.21
N VAL A 192 7.61 -12.14 9.53
CA VAL A 192 7.86 -13.18 10.53
C VAL A 192 6.54 -13.69 11.12
N PHE A 193 6.21 -14.95 10.85
CA PHE A 193 5.04 -15.61 11.43
C PHE A 193 5.34 -16.12 12.84
N LYS A 194 4.37 -15.94 13.74
CA LYS A 194 4.33 -16.49 15.10
C LYS A 194 3.02 -17.25 15.26
N GLY A 195 3.09 -18.57 15.46
CA GLY A 195 1.89 -19.40 15.59
C GLY A 195 0.94 -19.34 14.38
N GLY A 196 1.51 -19.32 13.16
CA GLY A 196 0.72 -19.26 11.91
C GLY A 196 0.13 -17.88 11.58
N SER A 197 0.46 -16.84 12.33
CA SER A 197 0.02 -15.47 12.06
C SER A 197 1.19 -14.48 12.00
N ALA A 198 1.12 -13.47 11.13
CA ALA A 198 2.04 -12.34 11.13
C ALA A 198 1.24 -11.03 11.07
N ARG A 199 1.80 -9.97 11.63
CA ARG A 199 1.17 -8.64 11.64
C ARG A 199 2.24 -7.57 11.47
N ILE A 200 2.07 -6.73 10.45
CA ILE A 200 2.96 -5.61 10.15
C ILE A 200 2.12 -4.34 10.13
N GLU A 201 2.54 -3.32 10.88
CA GLU A 201 2.00 -1.98 10.76
C GLU A 201 3.00 -1.11 10.00
N VAL A 202 2.54 -0.42 8.96
CA VAL A 202 3.35 0.51 8.18
C VAL A 202 2.69 1.87 8.22
N THR A 203 3.40 2.91 8.62
CA THR A 203 2.90 4.29 8.54
C THR A 203 3.70 5.03 7.49
N TYR A 204 2.99 5.58 6.51
CA TYR A 204 3.50 6.45 5.48
C TYR A 204 3.15 7.89 5.83
N SER A 205 4.14 8.77 5.77
CA SER A 205 3.99 10.21 5.90
C SER A 205 4.86 10.93 4.87
N TRP A 206 4.61 12.22 4.70
CA TRP A 206 5.46 13.07 3.89
C TRP A 206 6.64 13.55 4.75
N PRO A 207 7.86 13.66 4.18
CA PRO A 207 8.99 14.24 4.89
C PRO A 207 8.70 15.68 5.32
N GLU A 208 9.28 16.09 6.45
CA GLU A 208 9.29 17.48 6.92
C GLU A 208 10.22 18.38 6.10
#